data_AF-A0A960MGB6-F1
#
_entry.id   AF-A0A960MGB6-F1
#
_cell.length_a   1.000
_cell.length_b   1.000
_cell.length_c   1.000
_cell.angle_alpha   90.00
_cell.angle_beta   90.00
_cell.angle_gamma   90.00
#
_symmetry.space_group_name_H-M   'P 1'
#
loop_
_entity.id
_entity.type
_entity.pdbx_description
1 polymer ?
#
loop_
_entity_poly.entity_id
_entity_poly.type
_entity_poly.pdbx_seq_one_letter_code
_entity_poly.pdbx_strand_id
1 'polypeptide(L)'
;MLIDAGHGGKDNGARSSITGALEKDLALDMARRVRGELSGWNVSLLRGGDQFIDLDDRVAIANRQGGGVLVSLHFNDGPSHISGPETYYWRVDSYSLASRIQRNL
;
A
#
# COMPACT_ATOMS: atom_id res chain seq x y z
N MET A 1 -13.38 2.01 1.20
CA MET A 1 -11.92 1.99 1.50
C MET A 1 -11.19 1.70 0.20
N LEU A 2 -10.10 2.40 -0.06
CA LEU A 2 -9.25 2.18 -1.21
C LEU A 2 -7.91 1.65 -0.72
N ILE A 3 -7.46 0.54 -1.29
CA ILE A 3 -6.12 -0.01 -1.05
C ILE A 3 -5.27 0.30 -2.27
N ASP A 4 -4.16 1.00 -2.03
CA ASP A 4 -3.14 1.28 -3.01
C ASP A 4 -2.00 0.27 -2.87
N ALA A 5 -1.79 -0.55 -3.90
CA ALA A 5 -0.59 -1.37 -3.98
C ALA A 5 0.51 -0.51 -4.61
N GLY A 6 1.56 -0.20 -3.84
CA GLY A 6 2.68 0.61 -4.28
C GLY A 6 3.31 0.12 -5.60
N HIS A 7 3.92 1.03 -6.34
CA HIS A 7 4.61 0.73 -7.61
C HIS A 7 3.72 0.03 -8.65
N GLY A 8 4.31 -0.73 -9.58
CA GLY A 8 3.61 -1.51 -10.60
C GLY A 8 4.11 -1.22 -12.02
N GLY A 9 3.92 -2.18 -12.93
CA GLY A 9 4.33 -2.10 -14.32
C GLY A 9 5.83 -1.84 -14.44
N LYS A 10 6.18 -0.67 -15.01
CA LYS A 10 7.56 -0.20 -15.23
C LYS A 10 8.30 0.16 -13.94
N ASP A 11 7.58 0.41 -12.85
CA ASP A 11 8.16 0.73 -11.55
C ASP A 11 8.15 -0.53 -10.68
N ASN A 12 9.34 -1.07 -10.41
CA ASN A 12 9.51 -2.28 -9.63
C ASN A 12 9.45 -2.04 -8.11
N GLY A 13 9.62 -0.79 -7.68
CA GLY A 13 10.00 -0.47 -6.31
C GLY A 13 11.31 -1.13 -5.91
N ALA A 14 11.46 -1.43 -4.62
CA ALA A 14 12.60 -2.15 -4.10
C ALA A 14 12.71 -3.57 -4.67
N ARG A 15 13.94 -4.08 -4.72
CA ARG A 15 14.24 -5.47 -5.08
C ARG A 15 15.06 -6.10 -3.98
N SER A 16 14.54 -7.18 -3.38
CA SER A 16 15.29 -7.95 -2.39
C SER A 16 16.60 -8.46 -2.98
N SER A 17 17.72 -8.15 -2.34
CA SER A 17 19.04 -8.68 -2.70
C SER A 17 19.19 -10.18 -2.38
N ILE A 18 18.31 -10.72 -1.53
CA ILE A 18 18.34 -12.12 -1.07
C ILE A 18 17.48 -13.00 -1.98
N THR A 19 16.22 -12.62 -2.18
CA THR A 19 15.24 -13.46 -2.91
C THR A 19 15.01 -13.01 -4.34
N GLY A 20 15.42 -11.79 -4.70
CA GLY A 20 15.11 -11.17 -5.98
C GLY A 20 13.66 -10.69 -6.10
N ALA A 21 12.83 -10.83 -5.05
CA ALA A 21 11.45 -10.40 -5.03
C ALA A 21 11.33 -8.88 -5.23
N LEU A 22 10.32 -8.46 -5.98
CA LEU A 22 10.04 -7.05 -6.27
C LEU A 22 8.94 -6.54 -5.35
N GLU A 23 9.13 -5.33 -4.82
CA GLU A 23 8.15 -4.66 -3.97
C GLU A 23 6.79 -4.56 -4.64
N LYS A 24 6.73 -4.24 -5.94
CA LYS A 24 5.46 -4.17 -6.68
C LYS A 24 4.63 -5.45 -6.60
N ASP A 25 5.28 -6.61 -6.55
CA ASP A 25 4.62 -7.91 -6.54
C ASP A 25 4.14 -8.25 -5.13
N LEU A 26 5.00 -8.01 -4.13
CA LEU A 26 4.66 -8.18 -2.72
C LEU A 26 3.52 -7.24 -2.29
N ALA A 27 3.56 -5.98 -2.73
CA ALA A 27 2.52 -5.00 -2.46
C ALA A 27 1.17 -5.42 -3.05
N LEU A 28 1.16 -5.96 -4.27
CA LEU A 28 -0.07 -6.45 -4.92
C LEU A 28 -0.63 -7.69 -4.23
N ASP A 29 0.24 -8.63 -3.85
CA ASP A 29 -0.16 -9.82 -3.11
C ASP A 29 -0.79 -9.44 -1.75
N MET A 30 -0.10 -8.57 -0.99
CA MET A 30 -0.61 -8.07 0.29
C MET A 30 -1.95 -7.34 0.12
N ALA A 31 -2.07 -6.46 -0.87
CA ALA A 31 -3.31 -5.74 -1.14
C ALA A 31 -4.49 -6.67 -1.42
N ARG A 32 -4.27 -7.75 -2.19
CA ARG A 32 -5.30 -8.76 -2.48
C ARG A 32 -5.73 -9.52 -1.22
N ARG A 33 -4.78 -9.90 -0.36
CA ARG A 33 -5.07 -10.56 0.92
C ARG A 33 -5.87 -9.66 1.84
N VAL A 34 -5.42 -8.41 2.05
CA VAL A 34 -6.14 -7.43 2.88
C VAL A 34 -7.57 -7.20 2.36
N ARG A 35 -7.75 -7.08 1.04
CA ARG A 35 -9.10 -6.99 0.45
C ARG A 35 -9.96 -8.23 0.76
N GLY A 36 -9.37 -9.43 0.74
CA GLY A 36 -10.05 -10.68 1.06
C GLY A 36 -10.52 -10.73 2.52
N GLU A 37 -9.64 -10.38 3.46
CA GLU A 37 -9.95 -10.30 4.89
C GLU A 37 -11.04 -9.25 5.19
N LEU A 38 -11.11 -8.20 4.38
CA LEU A 38 -12.11 -7.14 4.49
C LEU A 38 -13.32 -7.32 3.56
N SER A 39 -13.62 -8.54 3.12
CA SER A 39 -14.70 -8.82 2.16
C SER A 39 -16.11 -8.40 2.60
N GLY A 40 -16.34 -8.20 3.91
CA GLY A 40 -17.59 -7.62 4.44
C GLY A 40 -17.70 -6.09 4.29
N TRP A 41 -16.66 -5.43 3.79
CA TRP A 41 -16.59 -3.98 3.61
C TRP A 41 -16.48 -3.63 2.12
N ASN A 42 -16.88 -2.41 1.75
CA ASN A 42 -16.63 -1.89 0.41
C ASN A 42 -15.15 -1.50 0.26
N VAL A 43 -14.34 -2.46 -0.18
CA VAL A 43 -12.90 -2.32 -0.42
C VAL A 43 -12.57 -2.47 -1.90
N SER A 44 -11.96 -1.45 -2.48
CA SER A 44 -11.46 -1.45 -3.86
C SER A 44 -9.93 -1.42 -3.88
N LEU A 45 -9.32 -1.96 -4.93
CA LEU A 45 -7.89 -1.79 -5.20
C LEU A 45 -7.69 -0.71 -6.25
N LEU A 46 -6.69 0.16 -6.07
CA LEU A 46 -6.26 1.10 -7.11
C LEU A 46 -5.74 0.39 -8.37
N ARG A 47 -5.03 -0.72 -8.17
CA ARG A 47 -4.66 -1.65 -9.25
C ARG A 47 -5.01 -3.09 -8.90
N GLY A 48 -5.62 -3.78 -9.87
CA GLY A 48 -5.95 -5.20 -9.77
C GLY A 48 -4.86 -6.14 -10.29
N GLY A 49 -3.85 -5.59 -10.99
CA GLY A 49 -2.77 -6.33 -11.65
C GLY A 49 -1.45 -5.56 -11.64
N ASP A 50 -0.48 -6.05 -12.42
CA ASP A 50 0.83 -5.42 -12.58
C ASP A 50 0.78 -4.27 -13.60
N GLN A 51 0.25 -3.14 -13.16
CA GLN A 51 0.10 -1.93 -13.96
C GLN A 51 0.69 -0.73 -13.21
N PHE A 52 1.36 0.13 -13.95
CA PHE A 52 1.87 1.39 -13.42
C PHE A 52 0.74 2.42 -13.36
N ILE A 53 0.62 3.12 -12.23
CA ILE A 53 -0.27 4.27 -12.03
C ILE A 53 0.59 5.39 -11.45
N ASP A 54 0.59 6.56 -12.10
CA ASP A 54 1.30 7.75 -11.63
C ASP A 54 0.76 8.23 -10.28
N LEU A 55 1.63 8.84 -9.46
CA LEU A 55 1.27 9.27 -8.10
C LEU A 55 0.08 10.24 -8.09
N ASP A 56 0.05 11.20 -9.00
CA ASP A 56 -1.06 12.16 -9.13
C ASP A 56 -2.37 11.47 -9.51
N ASP A 57 -2.31 10.44 -10.36
CA ASP A 57 -3.48 9.65 -10.74
C ASP A 57 -4.02 8.83 -9.57
N ARG A 58 -3.14 8.27 -8.72
CA ARG A 58 -3.54 7.56 -7.50
C ARG A 58 -4.33 8.48 -6.57
N VAL A 59 -3.81 9.69 -6.35
CA VAL A 59 -4.48 10.73 -5.55
C VAL A 59 -5.81 11.14 -6.18
N ALA A 60 -5.84 11.36 -7.50
CA ALA A 60 -7.06 11.74 -8.22
C ALA A 60 -8.15 10.65 -8.12
N ILE A 61 -7.80 9.38 -8.27
CA ILE A 61 -8.73 8.25 -8.11
C ILE A 61 -9.25 8.20 -6.67
N ALA A 62 -8.37 8.33 -5.67
CA ALA A 62 -8.76 8.32 -4.25
C ALA A 62 -9.74 9.45 -3.93
N ASN A 63 -9.47 10.66 -4.42
CA ASN A 63 -10.35 11.82 -4.22
C ASN A 63 -11.70 11.66 -4.94
N ARG A 64 -11.72 11.08 -6.16
CA ARG A 64 -12.95 10.83 -6.92
C ARG A 64 -13.88 9.80 -6.27
N GLN A 65 -13.34 8.83 -5.54
CA GLN A 65 -14.15 7.85 -4.82
C GLN A 65 -14.98 8.48 -3.68
N GLY A 66 -14.54 9.64 -3.16
CA GLY A 66 -15.24 10.42 -2.15
C GLY A 66 -15.22 9.79 -0.75
N GLY A 67 -14.77 10.56 0.25
CA GLY A 67 -15.10 10.34 1.66
C GLY A 67 -14.69 9.01 2.31
N GLY A 68 -13.55 8.42 1.94
CA GLY A 68 -13.09 7.13 2.48
C GLY A 68 -11.65 7.13 2.98
N VAL A 69 -11.24 6.00 3.56
CA VAL A 69 -9.85 5.72 3.93
C VAL A 69 -9.09 5.21 2.70
N LEU A 70 -7.91 5.80 2.46
CA LEU A 70 -6.87 5.27 1.58
C LEU A 70 -5.77 4.64 2.43
N VAL A 71 -5.40 3.38 2.13
CA VAL A 71 -4.21 2.73 2.71
C VAL A 71 -3.30 2.34 1.56
N SER A 72 -2.08 2.89 1.54
CA SER A 72 -1.04 2.48 0.60
C SER A 72 -0.10 1.48 1.26
N LEU A 73 0.19 0.40 0.54
CA LEU A 73 1.00 -0.73 0.99
C LEU A 73 2.30 -0.75 0.21
N HIS A 74 3.40 -0.69 0.96
CA HIS A 74 4.78 -0.64 0.47
C HIS A 74 5.66 -1.59 1.29
N PHE A 75 6.82 -1.95 0.75
CA PHE A 75 7.83 -2.72 1.45
C PHE A 75 9.14 -1.94 1.46
N ASN A 76 9.60 -1.58 2.65
CA ASN A 76 10.83 -0.82 2.80
C ASN A 76 12.06 -1.60 2.34
N ASP A 77 13.07 -0.82 1.97
CA ASP A 77 14.41 -1.30 1.67
C ASP A 77 15.45 -0.48 2.43
N GLY A 78 16.50 -1.16 2.87
CA GLY A 78 17.52 -0.57 3.70
C GLY A 78 18.58 -1.57 4.14
N PRO A 79 19.53 -1.15 4.98
CA PRO A 79 20.55 -2.03 5.52
C PRO A 79 19.95 -3.25 6.22
N SER A 80 20.58 -4.42 6.07
CA SER A 80 20.07 -5.71 6.58
C SER A 80 19.91 -5.80 8.11
N HIS A 81 20.50 -4.89 8.86
CA HIS A 81 20.36 -4.81 10.32
C HIS A 81 19.16 -3.96 10.77
N ILE A 82 18.45 -3.31 9.83
CA ILE A 82 17.23 -2.55 10.10
C ILE A 82 16.05 -3.41 9.66
N SER A 83 15.09 -3.59 10.57
CA SER A 83 13.86 -4.33 10.31
C SER A 83 12.71 -3.78 11.15
N GLY A 84 11.50 -4.02 10.67
CA GLY A 84 10.26 -3.64 11.35
C GLY A 84 9.30 -2.87 10.44
N PRO A 85 8.04 -2.74 10.86
CA PRO A 85 7.03 -1.97 10.15
C PRO A 85 7.11 -0.48 10.48
N GLU A 86 6.72 0.36 9.54
CA GLU A 86 6.43 1.77 9.77
C GLU A 86 5.16 2.20 9.04
N THR A 87 4.45 3.17 9.61
CA THR A 87 3.18 3.67 9.06
C THR A 87 3.24 5.19 8.95
N TYR A 88 3.21 5.70 7.71
CA TYR A 88 3.18 7.13 7.44
C TYR A 88 1.75 7.67 7.40
N TYR A 89 1.61 8.95 7.72
CA TYR A 89 0.36 9.70 7.57
C TYR A 89 0.66 11.15 7.21
N TRP A 90 -0.29 11.79 6.52
CA TRP A 90 -0.15 13.20 6.10
C TRP A 90 -0.98 14.16 6.95
N ARG A 91 -2.27 13.85 7.12
CA ARG A 91 -3.21 14.74 7.81
C ARG A 91 -3.36 14.34 9.28
N VAL A 92 -3.63 15.34 10.12
CA VAL A 92 -3.84 15.13 11.58
C VAL A 92 -4.98 14.14 11.85
N ASP A 93 -6.05 14.18 11.07
CA ASP A 93 -7.19 13.26 11.16
C ASP A 93 -6.83 11.79 10.81
N SER A 94 -5.71 11.57 10.10
CA SER A 94 -5.21 10.24 9.73
C SER A 94 -4.34 9.61 10.82
N TYR A 95 -3.87 10.40 11.80
CA TYR A 95 -2.97 9.94 12.86
C TYR A 95 -3.53 8.79 13.69
N SER A 96 -4.82 8.87 14.05
CA SER A 96 -5.48 7.83 14.86
C SER A 96 -5.50 6.48 14.15
N LEU A 97 -5.77 6.49 12.84
CA LEU A 97 -5.74 5.27 12.03
C LEU A 97 -4.32 4.73 11.89
N ALA A 98 -3.36 5.58 11.53
CA ALA A 98 -1.96 5.17 11.36
C ALA A 98 -1.39 4.57 12.66
N SER A 99 -1.67 5.19 13.81
CA SER A 99 -1.25 4.69 15.12
C SER A 99 -1.88 3.34 15.47
N ARG A 100 -3.15 3.11 15.08
CA ARG A 100 -3.82 1.83 15.31
C ARG A 100 -3.23 0.73 14.42
N ILE A 101 -2.96 1.03 13.15
CA ILE A 101 -2.29 0.08 12.24
C ILE A 101 -0.92 -0.27 12.82
N GLN A 102 -0.06 0.71 13.09
CA GLN A 102 1.30 0.50 13.60
C GLN A 102 1.37 -0.36 14.87
N ARG A 103 0.41 -0.17 15.80
CA ARG A 103 0.40 -0.91 17.08
C ARG A 103 -0.07 -2.37 16.96
N ASN A 104 -0.67 -2.73 15.82
CA ASN A 104 -1.20 -4.08 15.58
C ASN A 104 -0.45 -4.80 14.44
N LEU A 105 0.73 -4.30 14.06
CA LEU A 105 1.67 -4.94 13.14
C LEU A 105 2.74 -5.72 13.91
#